data_AF-A0A2I0DCJ0-F1
#
_entry.id   AF-A0A2I0DCJ0-F1
#
_cell.length_a   1.000
_cell.length_b   1.000
_cell.length_c   1.000
_cell.angle_alpha   90.00
_cell.angle_beta   90.00
_cell.angle_gamma   90.00
#
_symmetry.space_group_name_H-M   'P 1'
#
loop_
_entity.id
_entity.type
_entity.pdbx_description
1 polymer ?
#
loop_
_entity_poly.entity_id
_entity_poly.type
_entity_poly.pdbx_seq_one_letter_code
_entity_poly.pdbx_strand_id
1 'polypeptide(L)'
;MKKKDIVSSGNQMKALAGAALDKFIDQELDIIKHEGIIKDYKKRVNFNHVEYPYDKQFLANFLIETLEKKFIVVRSSNSFRQDRSKIGFYDFDGILKHSEFSKEIIATIYLVPDSELDNVNFIHTREKIKSKEFYCPATHLLSFSEFMSFLEGHKYEVLNSDVDEEEVLIKEEEALALMTAEERGSYYGKKGNSYERHLVSMFSDNRNLRLFREGQLTGDSTFNLVLARILNDNDVNLEDVLKVSATNSVPLLMNGGTPKTDVILIIEVSGNLDIVETLSLKNTNNTRVSCHDYKAFDYIRILKCEGTRLADYFNRFQNNPSAKDFSELLQEGYSVEKFSSLLNDKKEVFNNWVLRGMYDELNLTVPEVQVSNYLLIRKGDIVSFYSMLQYIALISEKSKKVFGVPFGWTYPSKQRGKRIQLKVPVIM
;
A
#
# COMPACT_ATOMS: atom_id res chain seq x y z
N MET A 1 -56.44 -23.51 7.56
CA MET A 1 -55.61 -22.48 6.91
C MET A 1 -54.26 -22.43 7.61
N LYS A 2 -53.20 -22.94 6.97
CA LYS A 2 -51.87 -23.12 7.59
C LYS A 2 -50.87 -22.07 7.07
N LYS A 3 -50.18 -21.48 8.04
CA LYS A 3 -49.19 -20.39 8.04
C LYS A 3 -47.84 -20.75 7.34
N LYS A 4 -47.85 -21.46 6.20
CA LYS A 4 -46.60 -21.98 5.57
C LYS A 4 -46.17 -21.34 4.25
N ASP A 5 -47.02 -20.56 3.58
CA ASP A 5 -46.74 -20.12 2.19
C ASP A 5 -46.27 -18.66 2.04
N ILE A 6 -46.03 -17.93 3.12
CA ILE A 6 -45.57 -16.52 3.08
C ILE A 6 -44.06 -16.38 3.31
N VAL A 7 -43.31 -17.50 3.43
CA VAL A 7 -41.85 -17.48 3.67
C VAL A 7 -41.01 -17.53 2.38
N SER A 8 -41.58 -17.68 1.18
CA SER A 8 -40.76 -18.04 -0.01
C SER A 8 -40.47 -16.97 -1.05
N SER A 9 -41.22 -15.87 -1.18
CA SER A 9 -40.97 -14.89 -2.27
C SER A 9 -39.85 -13.90 -1.95
N GLY A 10 -39.81 -13.37 -0.72
CA GLY A 10 -38.77 -12.42 -0.30
C GLY A 10 -37.38 -13.03 -0.19
N ASN A 11 -37.28 -14.30 0.22
CA ASN A 11 -36.01 -15.02 0.26
C ASN A 11 -35.53 -15.40 -1.14
N GLN A 12 -36.45 -15.76 -2.05
CA GLN A 12 -36.12 -15.99 -3.47
C GLN A 12 -35.63 -14.71 -4.14
N MET A 13 -36.29 -13.56 -3.95
CA MET A 13 -35.84 -12.29 -4.52
C MET A 13 -34.47 -11.85 -3.99
N LYS A 14 -34.19 -12.06 -2.69
CA LYS A 14 -32.87 -11.79 -2.11
C LYS A 14 -31.79 -12.73 -2.62
N ALA A 15 -32.11 -14.01 -2.85
CA ALA A 15 -31.20 -14.97 -3.46
C ALA A 15 -30.90 -14.61 -4.92
N LEU A 16 -31.91 -14.17 -5.68
CA LEU A 16 -31.77 -13.69 -7.06
C LEU A 16 -30.91 -12.42 -7.15
N ALA A 17 -31.11 -11.45 -6.24
CA ALA A 17 -30.28 -10.26 -6.16
C ALA A 17 -28.81 -10.58 -5.87
N GLY A 18 -28.52 -11.60 -5.05
CA GLY A 18 -27.15 -12.05 -4.81
C GLY A 18 -26.52 -12.81 -5.94
N ALA A 19 -27.29 -13.66 -6.60
CA ALA A 19 -26.84 -14.28 -7.84
C ALA A 19 -26.52 -13.23 -8.91
N ALA A 20 -27.23 -12.11 -8.94
CA ALA A 20 -26.95 -11.00 -9.83
C ALA A 20 -25.65 -10.25 -9.45
N LEU A 21 -25.43 -9.97 -8.15
CA LEU A 21 -24.21 -9.32 -7.67
C LEU A 21 -22.97 -10.19 -7.93
N ASP A 22 -23.00 -11.46 -7.55
CA ASP A 22 -21.87 -12.37 -7.76
C ASP A 22 -21.58 -12.55 -9.27
N LYS A 23 -22.63 -12.57 -10.12
CA LYS A 23 -22.46 -12.64 -11.58
C LYS A 23 -21.83 -11.37 -12.15
N PHE A 24 -22.17 -10.19 -11.61
CA PHE A 24 -21.58 -8.94 -12.07
C PHE A 24 -20.09 -8.86 -11.68
N ILE A 25 -19.76 -9.19 -10.43
CA ILE A 25 -18.37 -9.23 -9.95
C ILE A 25 -17.54 -10.21 -10.79
N ASP A 26 -18.10 -11.38 -11.11
CA ASP A 26 -17.47 -12.37 -11.99
C ASP A 26 -17.09 -11.77 -13.35
N GLN A 27 -18.00 -11.01 -13.98
CA GLN A 27 -17.74 -10.36 -15.27
C GLN A 27 -16.61 -9.31 -15.19
N GLU A 28 -16.61 -8.48 -14.15
CA GLU A 28 -15.57 -7.46 -13.97
C GLU A 28 -14.20 -8.08 -13.68
N LEU A 29 -14.14 -9.14 -12.87
CA LEU A 29 -12.89 -9.85 -12.62
C LEU A 29 -12.36 -10.55 -13.88
N ASP A 30 -13.23 -11.09 -14.73
CA ASP A 30 -12.84 -11.63 -16.05
C ASP A 30 -12.23 -10.54 -16.94
N ILE A 31 -12.79 -9.32 -16.97
CA ILE A 31 -12.22 -8.19 -17.74
C ILE A 31 -10.82 -7.86 -17.24
N ILE A 32 -10.65 -7.65 -15.93
CA ILE A 32 -9.37 -7.26 -15.32
C ILE A 32 -8.32 -8.37 -15.47
N LYS A 33 -8.74 -9.64 -15.45
CA LYS A 33 -7.89 -10.78 -15.79
C LYS A 33 -7.43 -10.75 -17.25
N HIS A 34 -8.35 -10.48 -18.19
CA HIS A 34 -8.01 -10.37 -19.62
C HIS A 34 -7.10 -9.19 -19.94
N GLU A 35 -7.21 -8.09 -19.19
CA GLU A 35 -6.29 -6.94 -19.26
C GLU A 35 -4.91 -7.24 -18.65
N GLY A 36 -4.72 -8.40 -18.02
CA GLY A 36 -3.45 -8.80 -17.42
C GLY A 36 -3.11 -8.06 -16.13
N ILE A 37 -4.11 -7.53 -15.42
CA ILE A 37 -3.93 -6.80 -14.15
C ILE A 37 -3.91 -7.77 -12.96
N ILE A 38 -4.75 -8.80 -13.01
CA ILE A 38 -4.71 -9.93 -12.08
C ILE A 38 -4.32 -11.19 -12.82
N LYS A 39 -3.78 -12.18 -12.10
CA LYS A 39 -3.38 -13.45 -12.69
C LYS A 39 -4.59 -14.36 -12.90
N ASP A 40 -5.41 -14.53 -11.86
CA ASP A 40 -6.59 -15.37 -11.91
C ASP A 40 -7.55 -15.05 -10.74
N TYR A 41 -8.74 -15.64 -10.74
CA TYR A 41 -9.61 -15.64 -9.58
C TYR A 41 -10.44 -16.92 -9.49
N LYS A 42 -10.83 -17.29 -8.27
CA LYS A 42 -11.68 -18.45 -7.99
C LYS A 42 -12.95 -18.02 -7.27
N LYS A 43 -14.06 -18.68 -7.61
CA LYS A 43 -15.37 -18.46 -6.99
C LYS A 43 -15.65 -19.49 -5.90
N ARG A 44 -16.30 -19.03 -4.83
CA ARG A 44 -16.86 -19.87 -3.74
C ARG A 44 -15.86 -20.89 -3.18
N VAL A 45 -14.66 -20.42 -2.90
CA VAL A 45 -13.59 -21.24 -2.33
C VAL A 45 -13.85 -21.43 -0.85
N ASN A 46 -13.71 -22.66 -0.34
CA ASN A 46 -13.78 -22.91 1.09
C ASN A 46 -12.41 -23.34 1.63
N PHE A 47 -12.19 -23.03 2.89
CA PHE A 47 -11.00 -23.39 3.64
C PHE A 47 -11.40 -24.12 4.91
N ASN A 48 -10.56 -25.05 5.33
CA ASN A 48 -10.70 -25.77 6.58
C ASN A 48 -9.87 -25.11 7.68
N HIS A 49 -10.24 -25.41 8.92
CA HIS A 49 -9.31 -25.25 10.03
C HIS A 49 -8.30 -26.39 9.97
N VAL A 50 -6.99 -26.10 10.05
CA VAL A 50 -5.92 -27.11 9.85
C VAL A 50 -6.02 -28.31 10.78
N GLU A 51 -6.52 -28.10 12.01
CA GLU A 51 -6.70 -29.14 13.02
C GLU A 51 -8.03 -29.92 12.93
N TYR A 52 -8.95 -29.56 12.03
CA TYR A 52 -10.28 -30.20 11.95
C TYR A 52 -10.61 -30.69 10.53
N PRO A 53 -11.36 -31.79 10.40
CA PRO A 53 -11.65 -32.41 9.10
C PRO A 53 -12.75 -31.70 8.28
N TYR A 54 -13.39 -30.66 8.81
CA TYR A 54 -14.47 -29.96 8.11
C TYR A 54 -13.91 -29.01 7.05
N ASP A 55 -14.12 -29.37 5.79
CA ASP A 55 -13.54 -28.72 4.60
C ASP A 55 -14.19 -27.39 4.21
N LYS A 56 -15.38 -27.10 4.75
CA LYS A 56 -16.22 -25.94 4.38
C LYS A 56 -16.37 -24.92 5.50
N GLN A 57 -15.35 -24.80 6.35
CA GLN A 57 -15.41 -23.98 7.55
C GLN A 57 -15.45 -22.48 7.24
N PHE A 58 -14.59 -22.03 6.33
CA PHE A 58 -14.41 -20.62 6.00
C PHE A 58 -14.63 -20.39 4.51
N LEU A 59 -15.62 -19.58 4.16
CA LEU A 59 -15.95 -19.31 2.77
C LEU A 59 -15.22 -18.06 2.27
N ALA A 60 -14.76 -18.04 1.02
CA ALA A 60 -14.47 -16.83 0.25
C ALA A 60 -15.36 -16.84 -1.01
N ASN A 61 -16.16 -15.79 -1.22
CA ASN A 61 -16.97 -15.69 -2.44
C ASN A 61 -16.07 -15.55 -3.67
N PHE A 62 -15.02 -14.74 -3.54
CA PHE A 62 -13.98 -14.60 -4.55
C PHE A 62 -12.61 -14.63 -3.86
N LEU A 63 -11.70 -15.41 -4.44
CA LEU A 63 -10.29 -15.41 -4.12
C LEU A 63 -9.55 -14.94 -5.37
N ILE A 64 -8.99 -13.73 -5.33
CA ILE A 64 -8.33 -13.08 -6.46
C ILE A 64 -6.82 -13.24 -6.28
N GLU A 65 -6.11 -13.76 -7.29
CA GLU A 65 -4.66 -13.90 -7.32
C GLU A 65 -4.06 -12.79 -8.18
N THR A 66 -3.15 -11.98 -7.61
CA THR A 66 -2.45 -10.91 -8.33
C THR A 66 -1.28 -11.48 -9.16
N LEU A 67 -0.71 -10.67 -10.05
CA LEU A 67 0.48 -11.06 -10.83
C LEU A 67 1.69 -11.40 -9.96
N GLU A 68 1.75 -10.83 -8.75
CA GLU A 68 2.79 -11.05 -7.75
C GLU A 68 2.56 -12.31 -6.91
N LYS A 69 1.53 -13.11 -7.22
CA LYS A 69 1.10 -14.29 -6.44
C LYS A 69 0.64 -13.92 -5.02
N LYS A 70 0.10 -12.72 -4.84
CA LYS A 70 -0.57 -12.28 -3.61
C LYS A 70 -2.08 -12.44 -3.76
N PHE A 71 -2.82 -12.38 -2.66
CA PHE A 71 -4.25 -12.71 -2.64
C PHE A 71 -5.12 -11.60 -2.08
N ILE A 72 -6.28 -11.38 -2.72
CA ILE A 72 -7.38 -10.57 -2.20
C ILE A 72 -8.56 -11.51 -1.94
N VAL A 73 -9.06 -11.52 -0.71
CA VAL A 73 -10.15 -12.39 -0.27
C VAL A 73 -11.43 -11.56 -0.15
N VAL A 74 -12.50 -11.96 -0.83
CA VAL A 74 -13.76 -11.21 -0.85
C VAL A 74 -14.90 -12.05 -0.26
N ARG A 75 -15.64 -11.45 0.67
CA ARG A 75 -16.95 -11.92 1.14
C ARG A 75 -18.02 -10.97 0.64
N SER A 76 -18.96 -11.45 -0.16
CA SER A 76 -20.10 -10.67 -0.63
C SER A 76 -21.36 -10.97 0.17
N SER A 77 -22.19 -9.95 0.40
CA SER A 77 -23.53 -10.07 0.99
C SER A 77 -24.48 -9.09 0.32
N ASN A 78 -25.73 -9.50 0.08
CA ASN A 78 -26.73 -8.69 -0.66
C ASN A 78 -27.36 -7.57 0.18
N SER A 79 -27.06 -7.54 1.47
CA SER A 79 -27.55 -6.54 2.41
C SER A 79 -26.65 -6.52 3.63
N PHE A 80 -26.49 -5.37 4.27
CA PHE A 80 -25.72 -5.27 5.48
C PHE A 80 -26.59 -5.51 6.71
N ARG A 81 -26.16 -6.47 7.53
CA ARG A 81 -26.73 -6.73 8.84
C ARG A 81 -25.61 -7.01 9.82
N GLN A 82 -25.51 -6.20 10.88
CA GLN A 82 -24.40 -6.27 11.83
C GLN A 82 -24.27 -7.64 12.52
N ASP A 83 -25.38 -8.33 12.79
CA ASP A 83 -25.37 -9.67 13.38
C ASP A 83 -24.82 -10.73 12.42
N ARG A 84 -25.10 -10.58 11.12
CA ARG A 84 -24.71 -11.54 10.08
C ARG A 84 -23.34 -11.25 9.46
N SER A 85 -22.89 -9.99 9.46
CA SER A 85 -21.56 -9.63 8.97
C SER A 85 -20.45 -10.33 9.76
N LYS A 86 -20.71 -10.63 11.04
CA LYS A 86 -19.84 -11.46 11.89
C LYS A 86 -19.50 -12.82 11.30
N ILE A 87 -20.37 -13.40 10.44
CA ILE A 87 -20.05 -14.66 9.74
C ILE A 87 -18.92 -14.42 8.75
N GLY A 88 -19.01 -13.37 7.93
CA GLY A 88 -17.93 -13.01 7.01
C GLY A 88 -16.63 -12.63 7.74
N PHE A 89 -16.74 -12.00 8.91
CA PHE A 89 -15.58 -11.72 9.76
C PHE A 89 -14.95 -13.01 10.29
N TYR A 90 -15.76 -13.95 10.76
CA TYR A 90 -15.29 -15.27 11.16
C TYR A 90 -14.61 -16.01 10.01
N ASP A 91 -15.16 -15.94 8.79
CA ASP A 91 -14.55 -16.50 7.60
C ASP A 91 -13.16 -15.88 7.34
N PHE A 92 -13.03 -14.55 7.39
CA PHE A 92 -11.73 -13.89 7.20
C PHE A 92 -10.72 -14.29 8.27
N ASP A 93 -11.10 -14.27 9.55
CA ASP A 93 -10.22 -14.64 10.65
C ASP A 93 -9.70 -16.08 10.49
N GLY A 94 -10.59 -16.99 10.11
CA GLY A 94 -10.22 -18.38 9.82
C GLY A 94 -9.26 -18.51 8.64
N ILE A 95 -9.53 -17.81 7.53
CA ILE A 95 -8.65 -17.83 6.35
C ILE A 95 -7.26 -17.26 6.69
N LEU A 96 -7.21 -16.12 7.41
CA LEU A 96 -5.96 -15.48 7.82
C LEU A 96 -5.13 -16.36 8.77
N LYS A 97 -5.77 -17.25 9.55
CA LYS A 97 -5.06 -18.12 10.50
C LYS A 97 -4.69 -19.49 9.95
N HIS A 98 -5.50 -20.02 9.03
CA HIS A 98 -5.45 -21.45 8.68
C HIS A 98 -5.15 -21.73 7.20
N SER A 99 -5.14 -20.72 6.33
CA SER A 99 -4.74 -20.93 4.93
C SER A 99 -3.23 -20.95 4.77
N GLU A 100 -2.74 -21.77 3.84
CA GLU A 100 -1.30 -21.88 3.51
C GLU A 100 -0.72 -20.58 2.91
N PHE A 101 -1.58 -19.72 2.37
CA PHE A 101 -1.20 -18.45 1.73
C PHE A 101 -1.55 -17.23 2.59
N SER A 102 -1.79 -17.41 3.90
CA SER A 102 -2.23 -16.33 4.76
C SER A 102 -1.25 -15.16 4.80
N LYS A 103 0.05 -15.43 4.62
CA LYS A 103 1.13 -14.43 4.58
C LYS A 103 1.20 -13.69 3.25
N GLU A 104 0.41 -14.07 2.27
CA GLU A 104 0.33 -13.55 0.91
C GLU A 104 -0.98 -12.76 0.70
N ILE A 105 -1.85 -12.67 1.71
CA ILE A 105 -3.09 -11.90 1.65
C ILE A 105 -2.79 -10.41 1.83
N ILE A 106 -3.21 -9.60 0.86
CA ILE A 106 -3.04 -8.14 0.86
C ILE A 106 -4.36 -7.38 1.00
N ALA A 107 -5.51 -8.04 0.92
CA ALA A 107 -6.77 -7.45 1.33
C ALA A 107 -7.83 -8.50 1.69
N THR A 108 -8.66 -8.17 2.67
CA THR A 108 -9.87 -8.90 3.03
C THR A 108 -11.05 -7.93 2.93
N ILE A 109 -11.97 -8.19 2.00
CA ILE A 109 -13.01 -7.23 1.60
C ILE A 109 -14.40 -7.79 1.90
N TYR A 110 -15.09 -7.16 2.85
CA TYR A 110 -16.52 -7.38 3.05
C TYR A 110 -17.30 -6.46 2.10
N LEU A 111 -17.95 -7.06 1.10
CA LEU A 111 -18.59 -6.37 -0.03
C LEU A 111 -20.11 -6.39 0.10
N VAL A 112 -20.74 -5.23 -0.09
CA VAL A 112 -22.20 -5.04 -0.12
C VAL A 112 -22.64 -4.22 -1.35
N PRO A 113 -23.93 -4.24 -1.75
CA PRO A 113 -24.43 -3.36 -2.79
C PRO A 113 -24.39 -1.87 -2.41
N ASP A 114 -24.38 -0.99 -3.40
CA ASP A 114 -24.43 0.47 -3.19
C ASP A 114 -25.69 0.94 -2.45
N SER A 115 -26.79 0.19 -2.51
CA SER A 115 -28.00 0.48 -1.75
C SER A 115 -27.79 0.46 -0.23
N GLU A 116 -26.68 -0.10 0.25
CA GLU A 116 -26.33 -0.14 1.67
C GLU A 116 -25.53 1.09 2.13
N LEU A 117 -25.17 2.01 1.23
CA LEU A 117 -24.43 3.24 1.60
C LEU A 117 -25.22 4.12 2.57
N ASP A 118 -26.55 4.12 2.47
CA ASP A 118 -27.44 4.85 3.39
C ASP A 118 -27.89 3.99 4.60
N ASN A 119 -27.43 2.74 4.71
CA ASN A 119 -27.77 1.88 5.83
C ASN A 119 -27.04 2.35 7.10
N VAL A 120 -27.79 2.84 8.08
CA VAL A 120 -27.27 3.34 9.37
C VAL A 120 -26.37 2.32 10.07
N ASN A 121 -26.71 1.02 10.02
CA ASN A 121 -25.88 -0.02 10.65
C ASN A 121 -24.55 -0.19 9.92
N PHE A 122 -24.53 -0.05 8.59
CA PHE A 122 -23.30 -0.14 7.80
C PHE A 122 -22.38 1.03 8.10
N ILE A 123 -22.93 2.25 8.04
CA ILE A 123 -22.20 3.49 8.38
C ILE A 123 -21.65 3.39 9.80
N HIS A 124 -22.50 3.05 10.78
CA HIS A 124 -22.10 2.96 12.17
C HIS A 124 -21.04 1.88 12.41
N THR A 125 -21.12 0.75 11.71
CA THR A 125 -20.08 -0.31 11.80
C THR A 125 -18.75 0.19 11.26
N ARG A 126 -18.73 0.92 10.13
CA ARG A 126 -17.50 1.53 9.61
C ARG A 126 -16.86 2.48 10.62
N GLU A 127 -17.66 3.35 11.25
CA GLU A 127 -17.15 4.29 12.25
C GLU A 127 -16.64 3.60 13.52
N LYS A 128 -17.31 2.52 13.95
CA LYS A 128 -16.86 1.69 15.08
C LYS A 128 -15.54 0.97 14.83
N ILE A 129 -15.31 0.54 13.60
CA ILE A 129 -14.03 -0.07 13.19
C ILE A 129 -12.93 1.00 13.20
N LYS A 130 -13.18 2.17 12.59
CA LYS A 130 -12.22 3.29 12.56
C LYS A 130 -11.82 3.77 13.96
N SER A 131 -12.79 3.88 14.87
CA SER A 131 -12.58 4.29 16.26
C SER A 131 -12.03 3.18 17.16
N LYS A 132 -11.79 1.97 16.63
CA LYS A 132 -11.34 0.78 17.36
C LYS A 132 -12.31 0.34 18.48
N GLU A 133 -13.59 0.71 18.40
CA GLU A 133 -14.66 0.19 19.27
C GLU A 133 -15.05 -1.25 18.89
N PHE A 134 -14.85 -1.61 17.63
CA PHE A 134 -15.25 -2.91 17.08
C PHE A 134 -14.10 -3.58 16.33
N TYR A 135 -13.69 -4.76 16.81
CA TYR A 135 -12.70 -5.58 16.11
C TYR A 135 -13.26 -6.14 14.79
N CYS A 136 -12.49 -6.00 13.71
CA CYS A 136 -12.85 -6.51 12.39
C CYS A 136 -11.59 -7.07 11.69
N PRO A 137 -11.61 -8.33 11.22
CA PRO A 137 -10.53 -8.94 10.45
C PRO A 137 -10.57 -8.58 8.95
N ALA A 138 -11.64 -7.92 8.49
CA ALA A 138 -11.68 -7.35 7.14
C ALA A 138 -10.85 -6.06 7.12
N THR A 139 -9.93 -5.93 6.17
CA THR A 139 -9.21 -4.67 5.92
C THR A 139 -10.11 -3.64 5.25
N HIS A 140 -11.13 -4.09 4.50
CA HIS A 140 -12.07 -3.21 3.83
C HIS A 140 -13.51 -3.66 4.05
N LEU A 141 -14.39 -2.68 4.30
CA LEU A 141 -15.84 -2.83 4.19
C LEU A 141 -16.28 -1.93 3.06
N LEU A 142 -16.59 -2.47 1.89
CA LEU A 142 -16.85 -1.70 0.66
C LEU A 142 -18.27 -1.93 0.14
N SER A 143 -18.85 -0.88 -0.41
CA SER A 143 -19.93 -0.96 -1.37
C SER A 143 -19.39 -1.40 -2.73
N PHE A 144 -20.30 -1.62 -3.67
CA PHE A 144 -19.94 -2.11 -4.99
C PHE A 144 -19.11 -1.08 -5.77
N SER A 145 -19.56 0.18 -5.80
CA SER A 145 -18.85 1.28 -6.44
C SER A 145 -17.47 1.55 -5.83
N GLU A 146 -17.33 1.43 -4.51
CA GLU A 146 -16.03 1.56 -3.83
C GLU A 146 -15.10 0.38 -4.17
N PHE A 147 -15.63 -0.84 -4.29
CA PHE A 147 -14.84 -2.00 -4.72
C PHE A 147 -14.33 -1.86 -6.17
N MET A 148 -15.15 -1.33 -7.08
CA MET A 148 -14.69 -1.02 -8.44
C MET A 148 -13.60 0.05 -8.43
N SER A 149 -13.74 1.07 -7.60
CA SER A 149 -12.71 2.11 -7.42
C SER A 149 -11.42 1.53 -6.86
N PHE A 150 -11.52 0.58 -5.92
CA PHE A 150 -10.39 -0.16 -5.37
C PHE A 150 -9.66 -0.98 -6.45
N LEU A 151 -10.40 -1.71 -7.29
CA LEU A 151 -9.81 -2.47 -8.40
C LEU A 151 -9.14 -1.56 -9.44
N GLU A 152 -9.74 -0.42 -9.75
CA GLU A 152 -9.16 0.56 -10.66
C GLU A 152 -7.88 1.19 -10.09
N GLY A 153 -7.84 1.48 -8.79
CA GLY A 153 -6.61 1.95 -8.15
C GLY A 153 -5.51 0.89 -8.11
N HIS A 154 -5.87 -0.39 -7.91
CA HIS A 154 -4.93 -1.50 -8.02
C HIS A 154 -4.38 -1.64 -9.45
N LYS A 155 -5.25 -1.56 -10.47
CA LYS A 155 -4.88 -1.51 -11.88
C LYS A 155 -3.90 -0.39 -12.18
N TYR A 156 -4.19 0.81 -11.67
CA TYR A 156 -3.31 1.96 -11.85
C TYR A 156 -1.92 1.70 -11.27
N GLU A 157 -1.85 1.15 -10.06
CA GLU A 157 -0.59 0.86 -9.40
C GLU A 157 0.27 -0.12 -10.23
N VAL A 158 -0.33 -1.24 -10.66
CA VAL A 158 0.36 -2.25 -11.48
C VAL A 158 0.85 -1.68 -12.82
N LEU A 159 0.07 -0.80 -13.45
CA LEU A 159 0.46 -0.20 -14.74
C LEU A 159 1.54 0.88 -14.61
N ASN A 160 1.74 1.48 -13.44
CA ASN A 160 2.69 2.58 -13.24
C ASN A 160 3.92 2.21 -12.39
N SER A 161 3.92 1.07 -11.70
CA SER A 161 5.13 0.50 -11.08
C SER A 161 6.23 0.21 -12.09
N ASP A 162 5.88 0.14 -13.38
CA ASP A 162 6.75 -0.15 -14.51
C ASP A 162 7.29 1.09 -15.25
N VAL A 163 7.21 2.33 -14.74
CA VAL A 163 7.70 3.50 -15.50
C VAL A 163 8.52 4.49 -14.67
N ASP A 164 9.73 4.08 -14.25
CA ASP A 164 10.81 5.00 -13.88
C ASP A 164 11.63 5.38 -15.13
N GLU A 165 11.06 6.20 -16.01
CA GLU A 165 11.83 6.89 -17.05
C GLU A 165 12.22 8.30 -16.57
N GLU A 166 13.48 8.44 -16.16
CA GLU A 166 14.45 9.44 -16.65
C GLU A 166 15.62 9.61 -15.65
N GLU A 167 16.83 9.61 -16.22
CA GLU A 167 18.19 9.89 -15.69
C GLU A 167 18.94 8.75 -14.94
N VAL A 168 19.92 8.08 -15.57
CA VAL A 168 21.39 8.41 -15.58
C VAL A 168 22.28 7.31 -16.26
N LEU A 169 23.18 7.80 -17.13
CA LEU A 169 24.51 7.38 -17.66
C LEU A 169 25.14 5.96 -17.48
N ILE A 170 25.64 5.48 -18.63
CA ILE A 170 26.93 4.83 -18.99
C ILE A 170 27.47 3.75 -18.04
N LYS A 171 27.03 2.51 -18.31
CA LYS A 171 27.82 1.26 -18.44
C LYS A 171 26.91 0.04 -18.70
N GLU A 172 25.61 0.16 -18.40
CA GLU A 172 24.54 -0.77 -18.83
C GLU A 172 23.93 -0.39 -20.21
N GLU A 173 24.56 0.54 -20.94
CA GLU A 173 23.96 1.23 -22.11
C GLU A 173 23.67 0.34 -23.31
N GLU A 174 24.52 -0.63 -23.64
CA GLU A 174 24.32 -1.40 -24.89
C GLU A 174 23.13 -2.36 -24.82
N ALA A 175 22.85 -2.92 -23.64
CA ALA A 175 21.70 -3.80 -23.43
C ALA A 175 20.40 -3.01 -23.23
N LEU A 176 20.42 -1.91 -22.47
CA LEU A 176 19.23 -1.07 -22.25
C LEU A 176 18.88 -0.20 -23.47
N ALA A 177 19.83 0.22 -24.30
CA ALA A 177 19.55 1.04 -25.48
C ALA A 177 18.80 0.27 -26.58
N LEU A 178 18.90 -1.06 -26.59
CA LEU A 178 18.14 -1.95 -27.47
C LEU A 178 16.73 -2.25 -26.95
N MET A 179 16.43 -1.91 -25.69
CA MET A 179 15.14 -2.15 -25.05
C MET A 179 14.21 -0.94 -25.23
N THR A 180 12.97 -1.24 -25.56
CA THR A 180 11.87 -0.26 -25.54
C THR A 180 11.70 0.34 -24.14
N ALA A 181 11.03 1.51 -24.08
CA ALA A 181 10.63 2.15 -22.82
C ALA A 181 9.90 1.19 -21.86
N GLU A 182 9.01 0.37 -22.42
CA GLU A 182 8.23 -0.63 -21.68
C GLU A 182 9.10 -1.79 -21.16
N GLU A 183 10.07 -2.25 -21.94
CA GLU A 183 10.99 -3.31 -21.53
C GLU A 183 11.94 -2.87 -20.41
N ARG A 184 12.39 -1.61 -20.43
CA ARG A 184 13.24 -1.02 -19.37
C ARG A 184 12.47 -0.76 -18.09
N GLY A 185 11.25 -0.27 -18.21
CA GLY A 185 10.31 -0.12 -17.12
C GLY A 185 10.06 -1.41 -16.33
N SER A 186 9.72 -2.47 -17.07
CA SER A 186 9.55 -3.82 -16.53
C SER A 186 10.83 -4.38 -15.89
N TYR A 187 12.02 -3.99 -16.37
CA TYR A 187 13.30 -4.42 -15.80
C TYR A 187 13.55 -3.85 -14.39
N TYR A 188 13.34 -2.54 -14.20
CA TYR A 188 13.55 -1.90 -12.88
C TYR A 188 12.48 -2.34 -11.86
N GLY A 189 11.22 -2.46 -12.26
CA GLY A 189 10.15 -3.01 -11.40
C GLY A 189 10.48 -4.44 -10.94
N LYS A 190 10.94 -5.31 -11.86
CA LYS A 190 11.39 -6.68 -11.51
C LYS A 190 12.60 -6.68 -10.57
N LYS A 191 13.54 -5.73 -10.73
CA LYS A 191 14.72 -5.60 -9.87
C LYS A 191 14.36 -5.11 -8.46
N GLY A 192 13.39 -4.20 -8.35
CA GLY A 192 12.78 -3.79 -7.08
C GLY A 192 12.15 -4.99 -6.37
N ASN A 193 11.16 -5.62 -7.00
CA ASN A 193 10.43 -6.78 -6.45
C ASN A 193 11.34 -7.98 -6.14
N SER A 194 12.44 -8.16 -6.88
CA SER A 194 13.44 -9.18 -6.56
C SER A 194 14.25 -8.82 -5.31
N TYR A 195 14.58 -7.55 -5.10
CA TYR A 195 15.31 -7.10 -3.92
C TYR A 195 14.44 -7.20 -2.66
N GLU A 196 13.16 -6.84 -2.75
CA GLU A 196 12.21 -7.03 -1.64
C GLU A 196 12.13 -8.49 -1.19
N ARG A 197 11.92 -9.42 -2.15
CA ARG A 197 11.87 -10.85 -1.86
C ARG A 197 13.19 -11.38 -1.31
N HIS A 198 14.30 -10.84 -1.78
CA HIS A 198 15.61 -11.17 -1.23
C HIS A 198 15.74 -10.73 0.24
N LEU A 199 15.29 -9.53 0.59
CA LEU A 199 15.28 -9.05 1.98
C LEU A 199 14.36 -9.90 2.86
N VAL A 200 13.15 -10.21 2.38
CA VAL A 200 12.22 -11.09 3.11
C VAL A 200 12.86 -12.45 3.42
N SER A 201 13.51 -13.05 2.42
CA SER A 201 14.23 -14.32 2.58
C SER A 201 15.41 -14.17 3.55
N MET A 202 16.21 -13.10 3.42
CA MET A 202 17.35 -12.82 4.28
C MET A 202 16.93 -12.68 5.75
N PHE A 203 15.90 -11.89 6.04
CA PHE A 203 15.46 -11.65 7.41
C PHE A 203 14.73 -12.85 8.03
N SER A 204 14.10 -13.69 7.21
CA SER A 204 13.40 -14.90 7.69
C SER A 204 14.31 -16.13 7.81
N ASP A 205 15.58 -16.03 7.40
CA ASP A 205 16.55 -17.11 7.55
C ASP A 205 17.20 -17.07 8.94
N ASN A 206 16.82 -18.00 9.80
CA ASN A 206 17.35 -18.15 11.16
C ASN A 206 18.89 -18.27 11.21
N ARG A 207 19.54 -18.70 10.12
CA ARG A 207 21.00 -18.73 10.04
C ARG A 207 21.60 -17.33 10.14
N ASN A 208 20.97 -16.31 9.57
CA ASN A 208 21.47 -14.93 9.63
C ASN A 208 21.43 -14.36 11.05
N LEU A 209 20.35 -14.62 11.82
CA LEU A 209 20.30 -14.24 13.24
C LEU A 209 21.40 -14.94 14.04
N ARG A 210 21.66 -16.23 13.77
CA ARG A 210 22.75 -16.96 14.41
C ARG A 210 24.12 -16.34 14.08
N LEU A 211 24.41 -16.10 12.80
CA LEU A 211 25.67 -15.47 12.37
C LEU A 211 25.84 -14.07 12.96
N PHE A 212 24.75 -13.31 13.09
CA PHE A 212 24.75 -11.99 13.73
C PHE A 212 25.14 -12.08 15.22
N ARG A 213 24.55 -13.01 15.98
CA ARG A 213 24.93 -13.28 17.38
C ARG A 213 26.38 -13.71 17.55
N GLU A 214 26.89 -14.50 16.60
CA GLU A 214 28.27 -14.98 16.61
C GLU A 214 29.29 -13.92 16.12
N GLY A 215 28.83 -12.72 15.72
CA GLY A 215 29.69 -11.67 15.17
C GLY A 215 30.33 -12.03 13.83
N GLN A 216 29.75 -12.99 13.10
CA GLN A 216 30.29 -13.54 11.85
C GLN A 216 29.76 -12.83 10.59
N LEU A 217 28.76 -11.97 10.74
CA LEU A 217 28.32 -11.09 9.66
C LEU A 217 29.24 -9.87 9.59
N THR A 218 29.58 -9.45 8.37
CA THR A 218 30.30 -8.21 8.16
C THR A 218 29.46 -7.01 8.63
N GLY A 219 30.13 -5.96 9.11
CA GLY A 219 29.47 -4.74 9.61
C GLY A 219 28.61 -4.02 8.57
N ASP A 220 28.96 -4.16 7.29
CA ASP A 220 28.26 -3.61 6.14
C ASP A 220 27.15 -4.51 5.57
N SER A 221 26.96 -5.72 6.14
CA SER A 221 25.87 -6.59 5.71
C SER A 221 24.52 -5.93 6.01
N THR A 222 23.59 -6.00 5.06
CA THR A 222 22.25 -5.40 5.20
C THR A 222 21.51 -5.91 6.44
N PHE A 223 21.65 -7.21 6.75
CA PHE A 223 21.04 -7.80 7.94
C PHE A 223 21.56 -7.15 9.23
N ASN A 224 22.89 -7.03 9.38
CA ASN A 224 23.53 -6.41 10.55
C ASN A 224 23.09 -4.96 10.69
N LEU A 225 23.24 -4.16 9.63
CA LEU A 225 22.93 -2.74 9.61
C LEU A 225 21.46 -2.44 9.96
N VAL A 226 20.51 -3.23 9.45
CA VAL A 226 19.08 -3.08 9.77
C VAL A 226 18.77 -3.55 11.19
N LEU A 227 19.18 -4.77 11.56
CA LEU A 227 18.81 -5.35 12.85
C LEU A 227 19.44 -4.61 14.01
N ALA A 228 20.74 -4.29 13.95
CA ALA A 228 21.43 -3.53 14.99
C ALA A 228 20.74 -2.17 15.23
N ARG A 229 20.30 -1.52 14.15
CA ARG A 229 19.62 -0.23 14.25
C ARG A 229 18.24 -0.34 14.89
N ILE A 230 17.43 -1.30 14.47
CA ILE A 230 16.08 -1.49 15.01
C ILE A 230 16.12 -1.87 16.49
N LEU A 231 17.05 -2.76 16.88
CA LEU A 231 17.25 -3.14 18.28
C LEU A 231 17.66 -1.94 19.14
N ASN A 232 18.58 -1.10 18.64
CA ASN A 232 18.98 0.12 19.33
C ASN A 232 17.83 1.13 19.48
N ASP A 233 17.07 1.37 18.41
CA ASP A 233 15.95 2.33 18.43
C ASP A 233 14.80 1.86 19.35
N ASN A 234 14.67 0.56 19.58
CA ASN A 234 13.66 -0.05 20.45
C ASN A 234 14.20 -0.44 21.85
N ASP A 235 15.45 -0.11 22.19
CA ASP A 235 16.09 -0.45 23.47
C ASP A 235 16.01 -1.95 23.82
N VAL A 236 16.28 -2.82 22.84
CA VAL A 236 16.24 -4.29 23.01
C VAL A 236 17.63 -4.90 22.86
N ASN A 237 18.00 -5.76 23.81
CA ASN A 237 19.25 -6.49 23.74
C ASN A 237 19.14 -7.66 22.76
N LEU A 238 20.24 -7.95 22.06
CA LEU A 238 20.30 -9.07 21.12
C LEU A 238 20.02 -10.44 21.77
N GLU A 239 20.37 -10.61 23.05
CA GLU A 239 20.11 -11.86 23.78
C GLU A 239 18.62 -12.15 23.95
N ASP A 240 17.79 -11.10 23.98
CA ASP A 240 16.35 -11.21 24.16
C ASP A 240 15.61 -11.52 22.85
N VAL A 241 16.25 -11.29 21.69
CA VAL A 241 15.67 -11.60 20.39
C VAL A 241 15.55 -13.10 20.24
N LEU A 242 14.34 -13.64 20.03
CA LEU A 242 14.10 -15.06 19.81
C LEU A 242 14.19 -15.41 18.32
N LYS A 243 13.56 -14.59 17.47
CA LYS A 243 13.41 -14.84 16.05
C LYS A 243 13.20 -13.54 15.29
N VAL A 244 13.65 -13.53 14.03
CA VAL A 244 13.38 -12.45 13.07
C VAL A 244 12.62 -13.06 11.91
N SER A 245 11.58 -12.37 11.44
CA SER A 245 10.85 -12.74 10.25
C SER A 245 10.41 -11.49 9.48
N ALA A 246 10.14 -11.65 8.19
CA ALA A 246 9.72 -10.54 7.36
C ALA A 246 8.62 -10.96 6.37
N THR A 247 7.87 -9.99 5.87
CA THR A 247 6.91 -10.16 4.77
C THR A 247 6.84 -8.89 3.91
N ASN A 248 6.60 -9.06 2.60
CA ASN A 248 6.29 -7.97 1.67
C ASN A 248 4.81 -7.99 1.24
N SER A 249 3.97 -8.71 1.98
CA SER A 249 2.52 -8.69 1.83
C SER A 249 1.91 -7.66 2.76
N VAL A 250 2.07 -6.40 2.38
CA VAL A 250 1.48 -5.28 3.11
C VAL A 250 0.03 -5.08 2.64
N PRO A 251 -0.94 -4.88 3.56
CA PRO A 251 -2.31 -4.58 3.17
C PRO A 251 -2.40 -3.39 2.21
N LEU A 252 -3.26 -3.50 1.20
CA LEU A 252 -3.55 -2.43 0.25
C LEU A 252 -4.30 -1.26 0.92
N LEU A 253 -4.11 -0.06 0.38
CA LEU A 253 -4.84 1.14 0.79
C LEU A 253 -6.32 1.04 0.39
N MET A 254 -7.17 1.89 0.99
CA MET A 254 -8.62 1.92 0.73
C MET A 254 -8.97 2.10 -0.75
N ASN A 255 -8.12 2.83 -1.48
CA ASN A 255 -8.25 3.05 -2.92
C ASN A 255 -7.61 1.94 -3.78
N GLY A 256 -7.06 0.88 -3.20
CA GLY A 256 -6.37 -0.21 -3.91
C GLY A 256 -4.91 0.04 -4.27
N GLY A 257 -4.37 1.23 -3.93
CA GLY A 257 -2.96 1.55 -4.11
C GLY A 257 -2.05 0.85 -3.09
N THR A 258 -0.75 0.84 -3.36
CA THR A 258 0.27 0.31 -2.44
C THR A 258 0.60 1.33 -1.33
N PRO A 259 0.79 0.88 -0.09
CA PRO A 259 1.27 1.72 0.99
C PRO A 259 2.75 2.10 0.80
N LYS A 260 3.30 2.97 1.67
CA LYS A 260 4.73 3.32 1.63
C LYS A 260 5.66 2.26 2.20
N THR A 261 5.10 1.35 3.00
CA THR A 261 5.81 0.18 3.47
C THR A 261 5.93 -0.85 2.35
N ASP A 262 7.15 -1.28 2.08
CA ASP A 262 7.45 -2.35 1.13
C ASP A 262 7.70 -3.67 1.88
N VAL A 263 8.31 -3.62 3.07
CA VAL A 263 8.58 -4.78 3.94
C VAL A 263 8.17 -4.51 5.39
N ILE A 264 7.54 -5.49 6.02
CA ILE A 264 7.29 -5.53 7.47
C ILE A 264 8.29 -6.49 8.09
N LEU A 265 9.02 -6.04 9.10
CA LEU A 265 9.93 -6.83 9.91
C LEU A 265 9.28 -7.11 11.27
N ILE A 266 9.29 -8.37 11.69
CA ILE A 266 8.74 -8.83 12.97
C ILE A 266 9.89 -9.48 13.75
N ILE A 267 10.19 -8.93 14.93
CA ILE A 267 11.20 -9.43 15.85
C ILE A 267 10.49 -9.94 17.09
N GLU A 268 10.51 -11.26 17.28
CA GLU A 268 9.97 -11.91 18.46
C GLU A 268 10.98 -11.75 19.60
N VAL A 269 10.55 -11.21 20.74
CA VAL A 269 11.42 -10.88 21.89
C VAL A 269 10.94 -11.61 23.14
N SER A 270 11.88 -12.17 23.90
CA SER A 270 11.59 -12.89 25.14
C SER A 270 10.91 -12.00 26.18
N GLY A 271 9.72 -12.38 26.63
CA GLY A 271 9.01 -11.71 27.73
C GLY A 271 8.44 -10.32 27.40
N ASN A 272 8.52 -9.87 26.15
CA ASN A 272 8.02 -8.59 25.67
C ASN A 272 7.04 -8.75 24.51
N LEU A 273 6.37 -7.67 24.13
CA LEU A 273 5.62 -7.62 22.87
C LEU A 273 6.59 -7.67 21.69
N ASP A 274 6.20 -8.38 20.63
CA ASP A 274 6.97 -8.41 19.39
C ASP A 274 7.17 -6.99 18.84
N ILE A 275 8.37 -6.72 18.35
CA ILE A 275 8.66 -5.47 17.63
C ILE A 275 8.19 -5.66 16.19
N VAL A 276 7.33 -4.77 15.73
CA VAL A 276 6.85 -4.73 14.33
C VAL A 276 7.29 -3.41 13.71
N GLU A 277 8.17 -3.48 12.71
CA GLU A 277 8.70 -2.31 12.02
C GLU A 277 8.48 -2.35 10.52
N THR A 278 8.32 -1.17 9.93
CA THR A 278 7.94 -0.98 8.54
C THR A 278 9.03 -0.28 7.76
N LEU A 279 9.43 -0.88 6.64
CA LEU A 279 10.54 -0.44 5.81
C LEU A 279 10.04 -0.06 4.42
N SER A 280 10.38 1.15 3.98
CA SER A 280 10.38 1.51 2.55
C SER A 280 11.75 1.21 1.95
N LEU A 281 11.77 0.78 0.70
CA LEU A 281 12.93 0.31 -0.02
C LEU A 281 13.13 1.15 -1.27
N LYS A 282 14.40 1.53 -1.52
CA LYS A 282 14.82 2.17 -2.76
C LYS A 282 16.08 1.48 -3.28
N ASN A 283 15.92 0.70 -4.34
CA ASN A 283 17.04 0.04 -5.02
C ASN A 283 17.30 0.74 -6.36
N THR A 284 18.32 1.58 -6.43
CA THR A 284 18.49 2.53 -7.55
C THR A 284 19.95 2.86 -7.80
N ASN A 285 20.31 3.20 -9.04
CA ASN A 285 21.60 3.83 -9.34
C ASN A 285 21.49 5.37 -9.46
N ASN A 286 20.27 5.91 -9.39
CA ASN A 286 19.99 7.30 -9.65
C ASN A 286 20.29 8.18 -8.42
N THR A 287 20.41 9.48 -8.65
CA THR A 287 20.57 10.47 -7.58
C THR A 287 19.23 11.00 -7.06
N ARG A 288 18.14 10.73 -7.78
CA ARG A 288 16.76 11.02 -7.38
C ARG A 288 15.84 9.90 -7.86
N VAL A 289 14.82 9.59 -7.09
CA VAL A 289 13.85 8.54 -7.40
C VAL A 289 12.43 8.97 -7.08
N SER A 290 11.47 8.42 -7.82
CA SER A 290 10.04 8.59 -7.55
C SER A 290 9.72 8.10 -6.15
N CYS A 291 8.96 8.90 -5.39
CA CYS A 291 8.59 8.55 -4.02
C CYS A 291 7.10 8.73 -3.73
N HIS A 292 6.37 9.47 -4.56
CA HIS A 292 4.98 9.81 -4.29
C HIS A 292 4.30 10.27 -5.58
N ASP A 293 3.06 9.82 -5.81
CA ASP A 293 2.26 10.21 -6.98
C ASP A 293 0.78 10.23 -6.62
N TYR A 294 0.17 11.41 -6.65
CA TYR A 294 -1.23 11.64 -6.25
C TYR A 294 -1.90 12.75 -7.07
N LYS A 295 -3.23 12.82 -7.06
CA LYS A 295 -3.97 13.94 -7.66
C LYS A 295 -3.90 15.15 -6.74
N ALA A 296 -4.03 16.35 -7.29
CA ALA A 296 -4.09 17.62 -6.53
C ALA A 296 -5.11 17.55 -5.37
N PHE A 297 -6.26 16.91 -5.61
CA PHE A 297 -7.28 16.65 -4.59
C PHE A 297 -6.73 15.97 -3.32
N ASP A 298 -5.83 14.99 -3.46
CA ASP A 298 -5.26 14.29 -2.32
C ASP A 298 -4.34 15.20 -1.50
N TYR A 299 -3.51 16.02 -2.16
CA TYR A 299 -2.69 17.04 -1.48
C TYR A 299 -3.58 18.01 -0.70
N ILE A 300 -4.68 18.47 -1.30
CA ILE A 300 -5.61 19.42 -0.68
C ILE A 300 -6.28 18.81 0.56
N ARG A 301 -6.73 17.56 0.43
CA ARG A 301 -7.35 16.78 1.50
C ARG A 301 -6.40 16.56 2.67
N ILE A 302 -5.17 16.09 2.40
CA ILE A 302 -4.18 15.77 3.43
C ILE A 302 -3.70 17.01 4.16
N LEU A 303 -3.43 18.10 3.42
CA LEU A 303 -2.98 19.35 4.03
C LEU A 303 -4.12 20.17 4.63
N LYS A 304 -5.37 19.69 4.51
CA LYS A 304 -6.61 20.30 5.00
C LYS A 304 -6.70 21.77 4.55
N CYS A 305 -6.54 22.00 3.25
CA CYS A 305 -6.45 23.33 2.66
C CYS A 305 -7.50 23.62 1.58
N GLU A 306 -8.62 22.90 1.59
CA GLU A 306 -9.77 23.12 0.70
C GLU A 306 -10.23 24.59 0.72
N GLY A 307 -10.56 25.14 -0.46
CA GLY A 307 -10.98 26.55 -0.61
C GLY A 307 -9.90 27.60 -0.32
N THR A 308 -8.64 27.22 -0.11
CA THR A 308 -7.54 28.15 0.13
C THR A 308 -6.70 28.42 -1.13
N ARG A 309 -5.87 29.48 -1.09
CA ARG A 309 -4.89 29.76 -2.14
C ARG A 309 -3.91 28.60 -2.38
N LEU A 310 -3.61 27.80 -1.35
CA LEU A 310 -2.75 26.64 -1.48
C LEU A 310 -3.41 25.55 -2.34
N ALA A 311 -4.72 25.35 -2.20
CA ALA A 311 -5.46 24.41 -3.05
C ALA A 311 -5.46 24.83 -4.53
N ASP A 312 -5.64 26.13 -4.81
CA ASP A 312 -5.52 26.66 -6.17
C ASP A 312 -4.15 26.32 -6.78
N TYR A 313 -3.06 26.46 -6.01
CA TYR A 313 -1.72 26.15 -6.48
C TYR A 313 -1.55 24.68 -6.85
N PHE A 314 -2.06 23.75 -6.05
CA PHE A 314 -2.00 22.32 -6.38
C PHE A 314 -2.76 22.00 -7.66
N ASN A 315 -3.96 22.54 -7.83
CA ASN A 315 -4.74 22.35 -9.06
C ASN A 315 -4.01 22.93 -10.28
N ARG A 316 -3.41 24.11 -10.14
CA ARG A 316 -2.62 24.74 -11.20
C ARG A 316 -1.36 23.97 -11.53
N PHE A 317 -0.66 23.43 -10.53
CA PHE A 317 0.51 22.59 -10.75
C PHE A 317 0.12 21.33 -11.52
N GLN A 318 -0.94 20.63 -11.12
CA GLN A 318 -1.39 19.44 -11.86
C GLN A 318 -1.70 19.74 -13.33
N ASN A 319 -2.33 20.89 -13.62
CA ASN A 319 -2.65 21.32 -14.98
C ASN A 319 -1.41 21.74 -15.79
N ASN A 320 -0.34 22.18 -15.12
CA ASN A 320 0.92 22.62 -15.73
C ASN A 320 2.10 21.90 -15.08
N PRO A 321 2.23 20.57 -15.23
CA PRO A 321 2.95 19.75 -14.28
C PRO A 321 4.46 19.72 -14.55
N SER A 322 5.11 20.87 -14.52
CA SER A 322 6.56 20.94 -14.36
C SER A 322 6.88 22.21 -13.58
N ALA A 323 7.96 22.22 -12.80
CA ALA A 323 8.32 23.42 -12.05
C ALA A 323 8.50 24.65 -12.97
N LYS A 324 8.97 24.42 -14.21
CA LYS A 324 9.09 25.46 -15.23
C LYS A 324 7.73 25.94 -15.73
N ASP A 325 6.92 25.05 -16.30
CA ASP A 325 5.62 25.40 -16.89
C ASP A 325 4.69 26.02 -15.83
N PHE A 326 4.70 25.47 -14.62
CA PHE A 326 3.95 26.01 -13.50
C PHE A 326 4.35 27.46 -13.22
N SER A 327 5.66 27.76 -13.17
CA SER A 327 6.15 29.10 -12.85
C SER A 327 5.86 30.11 -13.97
N GLU A 328 6.02 29.70 -15.23
CA GLU A 328 5.80 30.56 -16.41
C GLU A 328 4.32 30.86 -16.67
N LEU A 329 3.41 29.97 -16.26
CA LEU A 329 1.97 30.08 -16.48
C LEU A 329 1.18 30.58 -15.26
N LEU A 330 1.88 31.06 -14.22
CA LEU A 330 1.21 31.74 -13.10
C LEU A 330 0.58 33.05 -13.58
N GLN A 331 -0.72 33.19 -13.30
CA GLN A 331 -1.49 34.40 -13.58
C GLN A 331 -1.17 35.50 -12.56
N GLU A 332 -1.58 36.73 -12.87
CA GLU A 332 -1.47 37.87 -11.96
C GLU A 332 -2.03 37.55 -10.55
N GLY A 333 -1.29 37.96 -9.52
CA GLY A 333 -1.57 37.66 -8.12
C GLY A 333 -1.07 36.28 -7.64
N TYR A 334 -0.56 35.41 -8.50
CA TYR A 334 0.12 34.17 -8.11
C TYR A 334 1.64 34.34 -8.25
N SER A 335 2.39 33.82 -7.27
CA SER A 335 3.85 33.70 -7.37
C SER A 335 4.36 32.38 -6.79
N VAL A 336 5.56 31.97 -7.20
CA VAL A 336 6.24 30.77 -6.69
C VAL A 336 6.61 30.94 -5.22
N GLU A 337 6.98 32.14 -4.80
CA GLU A 337 7.35 32.49 -3.41
C GLU A 337 6.14 32.33 -2.51
N LYS A 338 4.96 32.77 -2.96
CA LYS A 338 3.72 32.61 -2.17
C LYS A 338 3.30 31.15 -2.07
N PHE A 339 3.43 30.36 -3.14
CA PHE A 339 3.22 28.91 -3.06
C PHE A 339 4.19 28.26 -2.05
N SER A 340 5.47 28.61 -2.16
CA SER A 340 6.53 28.10 -1.28
C SER A 340 6.26 28.42 0.18
N SER A 341 5.85 29.65 0.49
CA SER A 341 5.51 30.08 1.85
C SER A 341 4.32 29.28 2.39
N LEU A 342 3.23 29.18 1.64
CA LEU A 342 2.03 28.47 2.07
C LEU A 342 2.29 26.96 2.28
N LEU A 343 3.10 26.35 1.40
CA LEU A 343 3.46 24.95 1.54
C LEU A 343 4.43 24.73 2.72
N ASN A 344 5.37 25.65 2.93
CA ASN A 344 6.32 25.56 4.04
C ASN A 344 5.63 25.59 5.41
N ASP A 345 4.51 26.29 5.55
CA ASP A 345 3.66 26.28 6.76
C ASP A 345 3.04 24.89 7.05
N LYS A 346 2.98 24.02 6.03
CA LYS A 346 2.43 22.66 6.09
C LYS A 346 3.49 21.57 5.88
N LYS A 347 4.78 21.93 5.87
CA LYS A 347 5.89 21.04 5.45
C LYS A 347 6.00 19.75 6.25
N GLU A 348 5.65 19.77 7.53
CA GLU A 348 5.75 18.59 8.39
C GLU A 348 4.76 17.52 7.95
N VAL A 349 3.48 17.91 7.79
CA VAL A 349 2.43 17.02 7.27
C VAL A 349 2.78 16.56 5.86
N PHE A 350 3.22 17.49 5.00
CA PHE A 350 3.62 17.19 3.64
C PHE A 350 4.75 16.16 3.56
N ASN A 351 5.88 16.39 4.25
CA ASN A 351 7.04 15.49 4.20
C ASN A 351 6.72 14.10 4.75
N ASN A 352 5.99 14.03 5.86
CA ASN A 352 5.60 12.75 6.47
C ASN A 352 4.59 11.98 5.61
N TRP A 353 3.62 12.65 4.99
CA TRP A 353 2.73 11.97 4.06
C TRP A 353 3.47 11.47 2.81
N VAL A 354 4.32 12.31 2.23
CA VAL A 354 5.08 12.00 1.02
C VAL A 354 5.98 10.78 1.20
N LEU A 355 6.74 10.73 2.30
CA LEU A 355 7.76 9.70 2.52
C LEU A 355 7.28 8.51 3.35
N ARG A 356 6.33 8.73 4.27
CA ARG A 356 5.88 7.68 5.20
C ARG A 356 4.46 7.21 4.93
N GLY A 357 3.65 7.97 4.19
CA GLY A 357 2.23 7.69 4.02
C GLY A 357 1.38 8.08 5.24
N MET A 358 1.96 8.82 6.19
CA MET A 358 1.28 9.26 7.41
C MET A 358 0.22 10.33 7.13
N TYR A 359 -0.73 10.53 8.05
CA TYR A 359 -1.82 11.53 7.99
C TYR A 359 -2.96 11.22 7.01
N ASP A 360 -2.90 10.10 6.27
CA ASP A 360 -3.96 9.69 5.35
C ASP A 360 -5.01 8.76 6.00
N GLU A 361 -5.68 9.26 7.04
CA GLU A 361 -6.66 8.49 7.84
C GLU A 361 -7.82 7.89 7.03
N LEU A 362 -8.14 8.47 5.86
CA LEU A 362 -9.21 7.98 5.00
C LEU A 362 -8.76 6.89 4.03
N ASN A 363 -7.46 6.81 3.74
CA ASN A 363 -6.92 5.85 2.79
C ASN A 363 -6.16 4.70 3.46
N LEU A 364 -5.67 4.88 4.69
CA LEU A 364 -5.05 3.81 5.46
C LEU A 364 -6.12 2.86 6.03
N THR A 365 -5.91 1.56 5.84
CA THR A 365 -6.77 0.48 6.37
C THR A 365 -6.17 -0.18 7.59
N VAL A 366 -4.84 -0.27 7.65
CA VAL A 366 -4.05 -0.84 8.74
C VAL A 366 -2.84 0.08 8.98
N PRO A 367 -3.05 1.28 9.55
CA PRO A 367 -2.02 2.32 9.65
C PRO A 367 -0.69 1.85 10.25
N GLU A 368 -0.74 0.96 11.23
CA GLU A 368 0.41 0.41 11.95
C GLU A 368 1.41 -0.32 11.06
N VAL A 369 0.99 -0.89 9.92
CA VAL A 369 1.88 -1.57 8.98
C VAL A 369 2.01 -0.85 7.63
N GLN A 370 1.12 0.09 7.33
CA GLN A 370 1.10 0.83 6.06
C GLN A 370 1.92 2.14 6.11
N VAL A 371 2.14 2.68 7.31
CA VAL A 371 3.01 3.85 7.50
C VAL A 371 4.44 3.37 7.67
N SER A 372 5.35 3.86 6.83
CA SER A 372 6.77 3.48 6.87
C SER A 372 7.53 4.21 7.97
N ASN A 373 8.25 3.47 8.81
CA ASN A 373 9.09 4.00 9.89
C ASN A 373 10.56 4.10 9.50
N TYR A 374 11.01 3.22 8.61
CA TYR A 374 12.40 3.15 8.15
C TYR A 374 12.50 3.23 6.64
N LEU A 375 13.69 3.62 6.18
CA LEU A 375 14.06 3.67 4.76
C LEU A 375 15.39 2.93 4.57
N LEU A 376 15.39 1.92 3.70
CA LEU A 376 16.58 1.24 3.23
C LEU A 376 16.86 1.63 1.77
N ILE A 377 18.01 2.23 1.55
CA ILE A 377 18.46 2.62 0.20
C ILE A 377 19.64 1.73 -0.18
N ARG A 378 19.52 1.08 -1.34
CA ARG A 378 20.64 0.42 -2.01
C ARG A 378 21.00 1.20 -3.26
N LYS A 379 22.25 1.65 -3.35
CA LYS A 379 22.83 2.29 -4.52
C LYS A 379 24.10 1.58 -4.97
N GLY A 380 24.00 0.83 -6.07
CA GLY A 380 25.02 -0.15 -6.44
C GLY A 380 25.23 -1.16 -5.32
N ASP A 381 26.43 -1.20 -4.76
CA ASP A 381 26.81 -2.09 -3.66
C ASP A 381 26.74 -1.41 -2.28
N ILE A 382 26.44 -0.12 -2.24
CA ILE A 382 26.33 0.63 -0.99
C ILE A 382 24.89 0.54 -0.47
N VAL A 383 24.75 0.25 0.82
CA VAL A 383 23.47 0.18 1.51
C VAL A 383 23.46 1.17 2.67
N SER A 384 22.42 2.01 2.73
CA SER A 384 22.20 2.96 3.83
C SER A 384 20.82 2.74 4.43
N PHE A 385 20.71 2.85 5.75
CA PHE A 385 19.47 2.63 6.49
C PHE A 385 19.24 3.74 7.49
N TYR A 386 18.04 4.32 7.44
CA TYR A 386 17.65 5.45 8.26
C TYR A 386 16.29 5.19 8.88
N SER A 387 16.10 5.69 10.11
CA SER A 387 14.73 6.05 10.50
C SER A 387 14.21 7.14 9.56
N MET A 388 12.94 7.11 9.21
CA MET A 388 12.33 8.09 8.31
C MET A 388 12.46 9.51 8.85
N LEU A 389 12.38 9.71 10.17
CA LEU A 389 12.58 11.02 10.79
C LEU A 389 13.98 11.56 10.56
N GLN A 390 15.02 10.72 10.71
CA GLN A 390 16.39 11.10 10.39
C GLN A 390 16.56 11.42 8.91
N TYR A 391 15.97 10.61 8.02
CA TYR A 391 16.06 10.87 6.59
C TYR A 391 15.38 12.18 6.18
N ILE A 392 14.18 12.47 6.73
CA ILE A 392 13.46 13.72 6.51
C ILE A 392 14.32 14.93 6.95
N ALA A 393 14.97 14.84 8.11
CA ALA A 393 15.88 15.88 8.59
C ALA A 393 17.07 16.06 7.63
N LEU A 394 17.69 14.95 7.23
CA LEU A 394 18.85 14.92 6.33
C LEU A 394 18.55 15.58 4.98
N ILE A 395 17.44 15.21 4.32
CA ILE A 395 17.08 15.80 3.03
C ILE A 395 16.66 17.27 3.17
N SER A 396 16.09 17.67 4.30
CA SER A 396 15.68 19.05 4.56
C SER A 396 16.87 20.00 4.73
N GLU A 397 17.99 19.48 5.23
CA GLU A 397 19.26 20.20 5.39
C GLU A 397 20.08 20.21 4.10
N LYS A 398 20.29 19.04 3.48
CA LYS A 398 21.28 18.86 2.43
C LYS A 398 20.78 19.08 1.00
N SER A 399 19.46 19.14 0.79
CA SER A 399 18.89 19.16 -0.56
C SER A 399 18.46 20.54 -1.02
N LYS A 400 18.58 20.79 -2.33
CA LYS A 400 17.95 21.94 -2.98
C LYS A 400 16.43 21.87 -2.77
N LYS A 401 15.85 22.97 -2.29
CA LYS A 401 14.41 23.09 -2.05
C LYS A 401 13.73 23.62 -3.30
N VAL A 402 12.62 22.99 -3.69
CA VAL A 402 11.70 23.47 -4.72
C VAL A 402 10.36 23.66 -4.02
N PHE A 403 9.76 24.85 -4.20
CA PHE A 403 8.54 25.24 -3.48
C PHE A 403 8.66 25.14 -1.94
N GLY A 404 9.87 25.39 -1.40
CA GLY A 404 10.14 25.32 0.04
C GLY A 404 10.37 23.92 0.62
N VAL A 405 10.26 22.85 -0.18
CA VAL A 405 10.38 21.44 0.25
C VAL A 405 11.46 20.67 -0.54
N PRO A 406 12.04 19.58 0.01
CA PRO A 406 13.21 18.90 -0.58
C PRO A 406 12.88 17.92 -1.71
N PHE A 407 11.82 18.16 -2.48
CA PHE A 407 11.35 17.26 -3.54
C PHE A 407 11.48 17.88 -4.94
N GLY A 408 11.66 17.02 -5.93
CA GLY A 408 11.51 17.36 -7.33
C GLY A 408 10.04 17.20 -7.70
N TRP A 409 9.49 18.12 -8.46
CA TRP A 409 8.07 18.15 -8.82
C TRP A 409 7.90 17.91 -10.31
N THR A 410 7.10 16.91 -10.66
CA THR A 410 6.85 16.49 -12.04
C THR A 410 5.49 15.79 -12.14
N TYR A 411 5.26 15.05 -13.22
CA TYR A 411 4.13 14.17 -13.47
C TYR A 411 4.64 12.75 -13.81
N PRO A 412 3.85 11.72 -13.54
CA PRO A 412 4.14 10.38 -14.02
C PRO A 412 4.12 10.33 -15.55
N SER A 413 4.94 9.48 -16.16
CA SER A 413 4.95 9.27 -17.60
C SER A 413 3.55 8.94 -18.13
N LYS A 414 3.19 9.46 -19.31
CA LYS A 414 1.86 9.33 -19.93
C LYS A 414 0.68 9.90 -19.08
N GLN A 415 0.93 10.55 -17.95
CA GLN A 415 -0.09 11.11 -17.03
C GLN A 415 -0.04 12.65 -16.89
N ARG A 416 0.47 13.35 -17.90
CA ARG A 416 0.53 14.82 -17.91
C ARG A 416 -0.87 15.41 -17.71
N GLY A 417 -1.03 16.35 -16.79
CA GLY A 417 -2.31 17.00 -16.50
C GLY A 417 -3.20 16.21 -15.52
N LYS A 418 -2.86 14.95 -15.21
CA LYS A 418 -3.73 14.05 -14.46
C LYS A 418 -3.30 13.89 -13.00
N ARG A 419 -2.00 13.94 -12.71
CA ARG A 419 -1.43 13.70 -11.39
C ARG A 419 -0.13 14.47 -11.18
N ILE A 420 0.31 14.53 -9.92
CA ILE A 420 1.54 15.16 -9.46
C ILE A 420 2.45 14.07 -8.89
N GLN A 421 3.64 13.94 -9.46
CA GLN A 421 4.69 13.04 -8.99
C GLN A 421 5.80 13.83 -8.28
N LEU A 422 6.27 13.29 -7.16
CA LEU A 422 7.40 13.80 -6.41
C LEU A 422 8.59 12.84 -6.47
N LYS A 423 9.78 13.41 -6.71
CA LYS A 423 11.06 12.70 -6.67
C LYS A 423 11.89 13.11 -5.46
N VAL A 424 12.28 12.16 -4.64
CA VAL A 424 13.17 12.37 -3.47
C VAL A 424 14.63 12.23 -3.90
N PRO A 425 15.56 13.05 -3.39
CA PRO A 425 16.98 12.81 -3.58
C PRO A 425 17.41 11.52 -2.87
N VAL A 426 18.43 10.87 -3.41
CA VAL A 426 19.10 9.70 -2.83
C VAL A 426 20.36 10.18 -2.11
N ILE A 427 20.32 10.14 -0.77
CA ILE A 427 21.46 10.47 0.09
C ILE A 427 21.93 9.17 0.75
N MET A 428 23.22 8.86 0.58
CA MET A 428 23.87 7.66 1.13
C MET A 428 24.58 7.96 2.44
#